data_AF-A0A2E7JVY8-F1
#
_entry.id   AF-A0A2E7JVY8-F1
#
_cell.length_a   1.000
_cell.length_b   1.000
_cell.length_c   1.000
_cell.angle_alpha   90.00
_cell.angle_beta   90.00
_cell.angle_gamma   90.00
#
_symmetry.space_group_name_H-M   'P 1'
#
loop_
_entity.id
_entity.type
_entity.pdbx_description
1 polymer ?
#
loop_
_entity_poly.entity_id
_entity_poly.type
_entity_poly.pdbx_seq_one_letter_code
_entity_poly.pdbx_strand_id
1 'polypeptide(L)'
;MLFRVNWSMEGRNRNEVIQRFLSAADDPNYALPDGLTMKGRWHNSAGLDGTAIMETDDINLLYSWILNWNDVCDTEVDPVVEDEAAGQLCVELMNKINS
;
A
#
# COMPACT_ATOMS: atom_id res chain seq x y z
N MET A 1 -4.37 -11.30 4.97
CA MET A 1 -4.19 -11.15 3.49
C MET A 1 -3.13 -10.08 3.18
N LEU A 2 -2.46 -10.13 2.02
CA LEU A 2 -1.46 -9.13 1.61
C LEU A 2 -2.01 -8.18 0.53
N PHE A 3 -1.65 -6.91 0.66
CA PHE A 3 -2.01 -5.85 -0.27
C PHE A 3 -0.78 -5.02 -0.64
N ARG A 4 -0.61 -4.74 -1.93
CA ARG A 4 0.32 -3.71 -2.42
C ARG A 4 -0.45 -2.39 -2.49
N VAL A 5 0.10 -1.38 -1.84
CA VAL A 5 -0.39 -0.01 -1.90
C VAL A 5 0.63 0.83 -2.65
N ASN A 6 0.25 1.39 -3.79
CA ASN A 6 1.04 2.40 -4.47
C ASN A 6 0.42 3.76 -4.23
N TRP A 7 1.24 4.77 -3.98
CA TRP A 7 0.77 6.15 -3.94
C TRP A 7 1.60 7.04 -4.85
N SER A 8 0.98 8.10 -5.34
CA SER A 8 1.62 9.20 -6.04
C SER A 8 1.04 10.52 -5.56
N MET A 9 1.78 11.60 -5.70
CA MET A 9 1.31 12.95 -5.39
C MET A 9 1.71 13.92 -6.49
N GLU A 10 0.86 14.90 -6.76
CA GLU A 10 1.21 15.97 -7.67
C GLU A 10 2.29 16.88 -7.09
N GLY A 11 3.15 17.44 -7.95
CA GLY A 11 4.21 18.36 -7.52
C GLY A 11 3.72 19.57 -6.73
N ARG A 12 2.49 20.03 -6.99
CA ARG A 12 1.83 21.10 -6.24
C ARG A 12 1.52 20.72 -4.78
N ASN A 13 1.28 19.44 -4.50
CA ASN A 13 0.94 18.94 -3.16
C ASN A 13 2.20 18.55 -2.35
N ARG A 14 3.38 18.47 -2.99
CA ARG A 14 4.63 17.96 -2.39
C ARG A 14 4.91 18.53 -1.00
N ASN A 15 4.90 19.85 -0.84
CA ASN A 15 5.27 20.47 0.43
C ASN A 15 4.25 20.14 1.54
N GLU A 16 2.97 20.05 1.19
CA GLU A 16 1.91 19.67 2.11
C GLU A 16 2.07 18.21 2.55
N VAL A 17 2.30 17.30 1.61
CA VAL A 17 2.55 15.88 1.91
C VAL A 17 3.78 15.71 2.80
N ILE A 18 4.88 16.40 2.51
CA ILE A 18 6.09 16.37 3.34
C ILE A 18 5.79 16.85 4.76
N GLN A 19 5.09 17.97 4.90
CA GLN A 19 4.76 18.51 6.22
C GLN A 19 3.86 17.54 7.01
N ARG A 20 2.84 16.99 6.36
CA ARG A 20 1.94 15.98 6.95
C ARG A 20 2.69 14.72 7.35
N PHE A 21 3.60 14.22 6.51
CA PHE A 21 4.44 13.06 6.82
C PHE A 21 5.31 13.27 8.06
N LEU A 22 5.94 14.44 8.19
CA LEU A 22 6.74 14.77 9.36
C LEU A 22 5.90 14.84 10.64
N SER A 23 4.70 15.41 10.57
CA SER A 23 3.78 15.49 11.72
C SER A 23 3.10 14.16 12.07
N ALA A 24 2.78 13.34 11.06
CA ALA A 24 2.12 12.05 11.22
C ALA A 24 2.96 11.03 12.01
N ALA A 25 4.29 11.20 12.04
CA ALA A 25 5.17 10.32 12.81
C ALA A 25 4.88 10.36 14.33
N ASP A 26 4.38 11.50 14.83
CA ASP A 26 4.12 11.73 16.26
C ASP A 26 2.61 11.79 16.59
N ASP A 27 1.72 11.71 15.59
CA ASP A 27 0.28 11.82 15.77
C ASP A 27 -0.39 10.43 15.76
N PRO A 28 -1.01 10.00 16.89
CA PRO A 28 -1.72 8.72 16.99
C PRO A 28 -2.82 8.51 15.94
N ASN A 29 -3.40 9.59 15.38
CA ASN A 29 -4.43 9.47 14.35
C ASN A 29 -3.89 8.89 13.03
N TYR A 30 -2.57 8.93 12.81
CA TYR A 30 -1.90 8.37 11.64
C TYR A 30 -1.24 7.01 11.91
N ALA A 31 -1.33 6.52 13.16
CA ALA A 31 -0.85 5.20 13.52
C ALA A 31 -1.61 4.11 12.73
N LEU A 32 -0.96 2.96 12.53
CA LEU A 32 -1.62 1.82 11.95
C LEU A 32 -2.70 1.31 12.92
N PRO A 33 -3.96 1.12 12.48
CA PRO A 33 -4.98 0.49 13.30
C PRO A 33 -4.58 -0.91 13.75
N ASP A 34 -5.09 -1.34 14.91
CA ASP A 34 -4.92 -2.71 15.38
C ASP A 34 -5.46 -3.70 14.33
N GLY A 35 -4.64 -4.69 13.97
CA GLY A 35 -4.97 -5.66 12.92
C GLY A 35 -4.51 -5.25 11.51
N LEU A 36 -3.88 -4.09 11.35
CA LEU A 36 -3.17 -3.69 10.13
C LEU A 36 -1.66 -3.67 10.36
N THR A 37 -0.92 -4.47 9.60
CA THR A 37 0.55 -4.54 9.68
C THR A 37 1.19 -4.03 8.40
N MET A 38 2.22 -3.18 8.51
CA MET A 38 3.04 -2.77 7.37
C MET A 38 4.28 -3.67 7.30
N LYS A 39 4.43 -4.44 6.22
CA LYS A 39 5.56 -5.35 6.02
C LYS A 39 6.81 -4.61 5.56
N GLY A 40 6.60 -3.54 4.79
CA GLY A 40 7.65 -2.68 4.29
C GLY A 40 7.05 -1.50 3.54
N ARG A 41 7.83 -0.42 3.43
CA ARG A 41 7.44 0.81 2.75
C ARG A 41 8.66 1.49 2.14
N TRP A 42 8.56 1.88 0.88
CA TRP A 42 9.62 2.49 0.10
C TRP A 42 9.12 3.75 -0.57
N HIS A 43 9.96 4.79 -0.57
CA HIS A 43 9.64 6.12 -1.09
C HIS A 43 10.58 6.46 -2.24
N ASN A 44 10.03 6.93 -3.35
CA ASN A 44 10.75 7.57 -4.42
C ASN A 44 10.49 9.09 -4.33
N SER A 45 11.17 9.73 -3.39
CA SER A 45 10.95 11.16 -3.11
C SER A 45 11.30 12.08 -4.29
N ALA A 46 12.11 11.62 -5.24
CA ALA A 46 12.39 12.36 -6.47
C ALA A 46 11.23 12.26 -7.49
N GLY A 47 10.59 11.09 -7.59
CA GLY A 47 9.44 10.85 -8.47
C GLY A 47 8.08 11.23 -7.88
N LEU A 48 8.03 11.56 -6.58
CA LEU A 48 6.80 11.90 -5.85
C LEU A 48 5.82 10.72 -5.76
N ASP A 49 6.36 9.52 -5.61
CA ASP A 49 5.60 8.28 -5.48
C ASP A 49 6.25 7.32 -4.47
N GLY A 50 5.57 6.21 -4.21
CA GLY A 50 6.13 5.12 -3.45
C GLY A 50 5.19 3.93 -3.35
N THR A 51 5.64 2.91 -2.62
CA THR A 51 4.91 1.65 -2.46
C THR A 51 5.07 1.06 -1.06
N ALA A 52 4.05 0.34 -0.60
CA ALA A 52 4.05 -0.41 0.65
C ALA A 52 3.38 -1.77 0.48
N ILE A 53 3.84 -2.75 1.26
CA ILE A 53 3.13 -4.01 1.43
C ILE A 53 2.44 -3.98 2.80
N MET A 54 1.13 -4.19 2.79
CA MET A 54 0.26 -4.16 3.95
C MET A 54 -0.35 -5.55 4.16
N GLU A 55 -0.45 -5.98 5.42
CA GLU A 55 -1.04 -7.25 5.82
C GLU A 55 -2.22 -7.00 6.76
N THR A 56 -3.39 -7.50 6.40
CA THR A 56 -4.59 -7.49 7.25
C THR A 56 -5.61 -8.52 6.76
N ASP A 57 -6.49 -8.96 7.66
CA ASP A 57 -7.67 -9.76 7.31
C ASP A 57 -8.96 -8.92 7.21
N ASP A 58 -8.89 -7.62 7.53
CA ASP A 58 -9.99 -6.67 7.35
C ASP A 58 -9.53 -5.48 6.49
N ILE A 59 -9.94 -5.48 5.22
CA ILE A 59 -9.58 -4.42 4.25
C ILE A 59 -10.09 -3.04 4.67
N ASN A 60 -11.12 -2.94 5.52
CA ASN A 60 -11.61 -1.66 6.00
C ASN A 60 -10.57 -0.94 6.86
N LEU A 61 -9.73 -1.69 7.60
CA LEU A 61 -8.62 -1.11 8.37
C LEU A 61 -7.61 -0.43 7.44
N LEU A 62 -7.26 -1.10 6.33
CA LEU A 62 -6.37 -0.53 5.33
C LEU A 62 -6.95 0.73 4.69
N TYR A 63 -8.21 0.69 4.24
CA TYR A 63 -8.84 1.86 3.63
C TYR A 63 -9.01 3.01 4.62
N SER A 64 -9.37 2.74 5.88
CA SER A 64 -9.45 3.80 6.91
C SER A 64 -8.13 4.54 7.08
N TRP A 65 -7.00 3.82 7.03
CA TRP A 65 -5.68 4.40 7.14
C TRP A 65 -5.29 5.20 5.88
N ILE A 66 -5.63 4.71 4.68
CA ILE A 66 -5.38 5.39 3.40
C ILE A 66 -6.19 6.70 3.29
N LEU A 67 -7.41 6.75 3.83
CA LEU A 67 -8.26 7.95 3.80
C LEU A 67 -7.64 9.17 4.48
N ASN A 68 -6.60 9.00 5.31
CA ASN A 68 -5.84 10.12 5.87
C ASN A 68 -4.95 10.87 4.85
N TRP A 69 -4.81 10.31 3.64
CA TRP A 69 -3.90 10.79 2.60
C TRP A 69 -4.58 11.07 1.26
N ASN A 70 -5.84 10.70 1.08
CA ASN A 70 -6.51 10.70 -0.23
C ASN A 70 -6.84 12.10 -0.78
N ASP A 71 -6.69 13.14 0.04
CA ASP A 71 -6.83 14.54 -0.34
C ASP A 71 -5.55 15.11 -0.97
N VAL A 72 -4.40 14.49 -0.69
CA VAL A 72 -3.08 14.96 -1.14
C VAL A 72 -2.33 13.96 -2.02
N CYS A 73 -2.71 12.68 -1.98
CA CYS A 73 -2.13 11.59 -2.76
C CYS A 73 -3.22 10.79 -3.50
N ASP A 74 -2.90 10.33 -4.70
CA ASP A 74 -3.63 9.27 -5.38
C ASP A 74 -3.10 7.92 -4.89
N THR A 75 -3.98 6.93 -4.72
CA THR A 75 -3.62 5.62 -4.17
C THR A 75 -4.26 4.49 -4.97
N GLU A 76 -3.47 3.45 -5.26
CA GLU A 76 -3.92 2.17 -5.82
C GLU A 76 -3.68 1.06 -4.79
N VAL A 77 -4.65 0.15 -4.66
CA VAL A 77 -4.59 -0.98 -3.72
C VAL A 77 -4.89 -2.27 -4.46
N ASP A 78 -3.90 -3.14 -4.55
CA ASP A 78 -4.00 -4.44 -5.21
C ASP A 78 -3.80 -5.57 -4.20
N PRO A 79 -4.67 -6.59 -4.16
CA PRO A 79 -4.37 -7.82 -3.44
C PRO A 79 -3.17 -8.51 -4.11
N VAL A 80 -2.24 -9.01 -3.30
CA VAL A 80 -1.04 -9.72 -3.77
C VAL A 80 -0.84 -11.00 -2.99
N VAL A 81 -0.01 -11.90 -3.53
CA VAL A 81 0.33 -13.17 -2.90
C VAL A 81 1.83 -13.39 -2.91
N GLU A 82 2.31 -14.22 -1.97
CA GLU A 82 3.70 -14.68 -1.92
C GLU A 82 4.00 -15.70 -3.04
N ASP A 83 5.29 -15.96 -3.26
CA ASP A 83 5.80 -16.83 -4.33
C ASP A 83 5.17 -18.22 -4.35
N GLU A 84 4.86 -18.82 -3.20
CA GLU A 84 4.27 -20.16 -3.11
C GLU A 84 2.90 -20.22 -3.81
N ALA A 85 2.00 -19.29 -3.47
CA ALA A 85 0.67 -19.23 -4.06
C ALA A 85 0.72 -18.78 -5.53
N ALA A 86 1.59 -17.82 -5.86
CA ALA A 86 1.81 -17.42 -7.26
C ALA A 86 2.31 -18.60 -8.11
N GLY A 87 3.25 -19.39 -7.59
CA GLY A 87 3.80 -20.58 -8.24
C GLY A 87 2.75 -21.64 -8.50
N GLN A 88 1.89 -21.92 -7.52
CA GLN A 88 0.77 -22.86 -7.69
C GLN A 88 -0.17 -22.43 -8.83
N LEU A 89 -0.57 -21.16 -8.86
CA LEU A 89 -1.44 -20.62 -9.91
C LEU A 89 -0.79 -20.71 -11.29
N CYS A 90 0.52 -20.46 -11.39
CA CYS A 90 1.26 -20.62 -12.64
C CYS A 90 1.23 -22.07 -13.15
N VAL A 91 1.45 -23.06 -12.26
CA VAL A 91 1.39 -24.48 -12.63
C VAL A 91 0.00 -24.87 -13.13
N GLU A 92 -1.05 -24.44 -12.43
CA GLU A 92 -2.44 -24.70 -12.84
C GLU A 92 -2.76 -24.10 -14.21
N LEU A 93 -2.29 -22.88 -14.49
CA LEU A 93 -2.44 -22.23 -15.79
C LEU A 93 -1.72 -23.02 -16.88
N MET A 94 -0.47 -23.42 -16.67
CA MET A 94 0.30 -24.19 -17.65
C MET A 94 -0.36 -25.54 -17.97
N ASN A 95 -0.96 -26.20 -16.97
CA ASN A 95 -1.72 -27.43 -17.20
C ASN A 95 -2.96 -27.20 -18.07
N LYS A 96 -3.69 -26.09 -17.88
CA LYS A 96 -4.86 -25.72 -18.70
C LYS A 96 -4.50 -25.36 -20.14
N ILE A 97 -3.32 -24.77 -20.37
CA ILE A 97 -2.85 -24.42 -21.71
C ILE A 97 -2.44 -25.67 -22.50
N ASN A 98 -1.91 -26.69 -21.81
CA ASN A 98 -1.39 -27.90 -22.45
C ASN A 98 -2.42 -29.04 -22.57
N SER A 99 -3.66 -28.83 -22.10
CA SER A 99 -4.79 -29.78 -22.23
C SER A 99 -5.61 -29.50 -23.48
#